data_AF-A0A7S3WRI6-F1
#
_entry.id   AF-A0A7S3WRI6-F1
#
_cell.length_a   1.000
_cell.length_b   1.000
_cell.length_c   1.000
_cell.angle_alpha   90.00
_cell.angle_beta   90.00
_cell.angle_gamma   90.00
#
_symmetry.space_group_name_H-M   'P 1'
#
loop_
_entity.id
_entity.type
_entity.pdbx_description
1 polymer ?
#
loop_
_entity_poly.entity_id
_entity_poly.type
_entity_poly.pdbx_seq_one_letter_code
_entity_poly.pdbx_strand_id
1 'polypeptide(L)'
;VVIVVFGLTMGLLSVALNAIGLNLGWVYQFMGNAIGSAVAPLWFLLMWKDASALGATLGAWGGMVLAMITWMVVTQVQSGSITVDNLGKLEPNLAGNLVAILSSGIICSIVSLAAPQNYDFKSMGEIQMLEDDQRGLAEEDYSDK
;
A
#
# COMPACT_ATOMS: atom_id res chain seq x y z
N VAL A 1 -0.20 -6.21 25.74
CA VAL A 1 -1.65 -6.39 25.46
C VAL A 1 -1.97 -6.20 23.97
N VAL A 2 -1.64 -5.06 23.35
CA VAL A 2 -1.93 -4.78 21.93
C VAL A 2 -1.39 -5.85 20.98
N ILE A 3 -0.13 -6.28 21.17
CA ILE A 3 0.51 -7.32 20.35
C ILE A 3 -0.23 -8.66 20.45
N VAL A 4 -0.65 -9.04 21.67
CA VAL A 4 -1.36 -10.31 21.91
C VAL A 4 -2.73 -10.29 21.26
N VAL A 5 -3.47 -9.18 21.40
CA VAL A 5 -4.79 -9.02 20.77
C VAL A 5 -4.67 -9.05 19.24
N PHE A 6 -3.72 -8.30 18.67
CA PHE A 6 -3.50 -8.27 17.23
C PHE A 6 -3.05 -9.64 16.67
N GLY A 7 -2.13 -10.32 17.36
CA GLY A 7 -1.66 -11.64 16.95
C GLY A 7 -2.78 -12.68 16.96
N LEU A 8 -3.63 -12.68 18.00
CA LEU A 8 -4.77 -13.58 18.08
C LEU A 8 -5.83 -13.29 17.00
N THR A 9 -6.12 -12.03 16.72
CA THR A 9 -7.10 -11.67 15.68
C THR A 9 -6.58 -12.00 14.27
N MET A 10 -5.31 -11.75 13.98
CA MET A 10 -4.69 -12.11 12.70
C MET A 10 -4.57 -13.63 12.54
N GLY A 11 -4.27 -14.36 13.62
CA GLY A 11 -4.30 -15.82 13.63
C GLY A 11 -5.68 -16.38 13.33
N LEU A 12 -6.73 -15.87 13.99
CA LEU A 12 -8.12 -16.22 13.72
C LEU A 12 -8.54 -15.92 12.28
N LEU A 13 -8.19 -14.74 11.76
CA LEU A 13 -8.47 -14.35 10.38
C LEU A 13 -7.76 -15.27 9.39
N SER A 14 -6.50 -15.63 9.65
CA SER A 14 -5.72 -16.54 8.81
C SER A 14 -6.34 -17.94 8.75
N VAL A 15 -6.79 -18.48 9.89
CA VAL A 15 -7.49 -19.77 9.93
C VAL A 15 -8.83 -19.70 9.19
N ALA A 16 -9.58 -18.61 9.35
CA ALA A 16 -10.84 -18.40 8.65
C ALA A 16 -10.65 -18.34 7.12
N LEU A 17 -9.63 -17.60 6.66
CA LEU A 17 -9.29 -17.51 5.23
C LEU A 17 -8.85 -18.87 4.67
N ASN A 18 -8.08 -19.64 5.44
CA ASN A 18 -7.66 -20.98 5.06
C ASN A 18 -8.87 -21.93 4.91
N ALA A 19 -9.86 -21.83 5.81
CA ALA A 19 -11.09 -22.61 5.73
C ALA A 19 -11.94 -22.30 4.48
N ILE A 20 -11.84 -21.09 3.93
CA ILE A 20 -12.51 -20.66 2.69
C ILE A 20 -11.70 -21.05 1.44
N GLY A 21 -10.53 -21.67 1.60
CA GLY A 21 -9.66 -22.09 0.51
C GLY A 21 -8.69 -21.02 0.01
N LEU A 22 -8.58 -19.89 0.70
CA LEU A 22 -7.61 -18.83 0.38
C LEU A 22 -6.29 -19.10 1.11
N ASN A 23 -5.23 -19.34 0.34
CA ASN A 23 -3.88 -19.50 0.88
C ASN A 23 -3.22 -18.13 1.16
N LEU A 24 -2.26 -18.07 2.10
CA LEU A 24 -1.44 -16.89 2.39
C LEU A 24 -0.82 -16.29 1.12
N GLY A 25 -0.38 -17.12 0.18
CA GLY A 25 0.16 -16.66 -1.10
C GLY A 25 -0.86 -15.88 -1.94
N TRP A 26 -2.12 -16.31 -1.94
CA TRP A 26 -3.20 -15.61 -2.65
C TRP A 26 -3.44 -14.24 -2.02
N VAL A 27 -3.53 -14.19 -0.69
CA VAL A 27 -3.77 -12.96 0.07
C VAL A 27 -2.62 -11.97 -0.10
N TYR A 28 -1.38 -12.46 -0.11
CA TYR A 28 -0.20 -11.64 -0.35
C TYR A 28 -0.21 -11.00 -1.74
N GLN A 29 -0.63 -11.74 -2.77
CA GLN A 29 -0.75 -11.18 -4.12
C GLN A 29 -1.91 -10.19 -4.25
N PHE A 30 -3.04 -10.49 -3.63
CA PHE A 30 -4.19 -9.60 -3.57
C PHE A 30 -3.86 -8.26 -2.90
N MET A 31 -3.07 -8.27 -1.81
CA MET A 31 -2.61 -7.07 -1.12
C MET A 31 -1.99 -6.08 -2.12
N GLY A 32 -1.13 -6.55 -3.01
CA GLY A 32 -0.48 -5.72 -4.00
C GLY A 32 -1.46 -5.00 -4.94
N ASN A 33 -2.51 -5.68 -5.40
CA ASN A 33 -3.55 -5.05 -6.22
C ASN A 33 -4.42 -4.06 -5.42
N ALA A 34 -4.70 -4.38 -4.16
CA ALA A 34 -5.61 -3.61 -3.32
C ALA A 34 -4.97 -2.34 -2.74
N ILE A 35 -3.68 -2.38 -2.38
CA ILE A 35 -3.02 -1.27 -1.67
C ILE A 35 -1.74 -0.77 -2.38
N GLY A 36 -1.27 -1.44 -3.42
CA GLY A 36 -0.02 -1.07 -4.11
C GLY A 36 -0.06 0.32 -4.75
N SER A 37 -1.24 0.86 -5.05
CA SER A 37 -1.42 2.19 -5.64
C SER A 37 -1.05 3.35 -4.70
N ALA A 38 -0.95 3.12 -3.39
CA ALA A 38 -0.58 4.16 -2.43
C ALA A 38 0.93 4.47 -2.42
N VAL A 39 1.77 3.54 -2.92
CA VAL A 39 3.23 3.63 -2.80
C VAL A 39 3.80 4.82 -3.58
N ALA A 40 3.41 4.99 -4.85
CA ALA A 40 3.92 6.10 -5.66
C ALA A 40 3.46 7.49 -5.17
N PRO A 41 2.18 7.71 -4.80
CA PRO A 41 1.74 8.94 -4.15
C PRO A 41 2.51 9.28 -2.87
N LEU A 42 2.73 8.30 -1.98
CA LEU A 42 3.49 8.52 -0.75
C LEU A 42 4.94 8.93 -1.05
N TRP A 43 5.58 8.26 -2.00
CA TRP A 43 6.92 8.61 -2.44
C TRP A 43 7.00 10.05 -2.97
N PHE A 44 6.03 10.48 -3.78
CA PHE A 44 5.97 11.86 -4.27
C PHE A 44 5.77 12.89 -3.17
N LEU A 45 4.90 12.61 -2.19
CA LEU A 45 4.70 13.52 -1.05
C LEU A 45 5.98 13.71 -0.22
N LEU A 46 6.85 12.70 -0.16
CA LEU A 46 8.11 12.77 0.60
C LEU A 46 9.24 13.45 -0.18
N MET A 47 9.29 13.31 -1.51
CA MET A 47 10.44 13.75 -2.31
C MET A 47 10.17 14.94 -3.23
N TRP A 48 8.91 15.31 -3.46
CA TRP A 48 8.55 16.32 -4.46
C TRP A 48 7.80 17.49 -3.83
N LYS A 49 8.46 18.66 -3.77
CA LYS A 49 7.91 19.89 -3.20
C LYS A 49 6.58 20.33 -3.82
N ASP A 50 6.34 19.99 -5.09
CA ASP A 50 5.15 20.42 -5.81
C ASP A 50 4.04 19.36 -5.79
N ALA A 51 4.28 18.21 -5.15
CA ALA A 51 3.25 17.18 -4.96
C ALA A 51 2.05 17.76 -4.22
N SER A 52 0.86 17.60 -4.79
CA SER A 52 -0.37 18.13 -4.19
C SER A 52 -1.12 17.04 -3.44
N ALA A 53 -1.72 17.40 -2.29
CA ALA A 53 -2.57 16.49 -1.51
C ALA A 53 -3.73 15.93 -2.35
N LEU A 54 -4.32 16.75 -3.23
CA LEU A 54 -5.32 16.30 -4.19
C LEU A 54 -4.75 15.30 -5.20
N GLY A 55 -3.54 15.53 -5.72
CA GLY A 55 -2.89 14.60 -6.63
C GLY A 55 -2.58 13.26 -5.98
N ALA A 56 -2.08 13.28 -4.74
CA ALA A 56 -1.76 12.06 -4.01
C ALA A 56 -3.02 11.24 -3.68
N THR A 57 -4.09 11.88 -3.22
CA THR A 57 -5.36 11.20 -2.91
C THR A 57 -6.03 10.62 -4.15
N LEU A 58 -6.12 11.40 -5.23
CA LEU A 58 -6.67 10.95 -6.50
C LEU A 58 -5.79 9.87 -7.16
N GLY A 59 -4.47 9.97 -7.04
CA GLY A 59 -3.54 8.95 -7.51
C GLY A 59 -3.71 7.63 -6.78
N ALA A 60 -3.82 7.65 -5.45
CA ALA A 60 -4.00 6.45 -4.65
C ALA A 60 -5.34 5.74 -4.96
N TRP A 61 -6.46 6.48 -4.92
CA TRP A 61 -7.79 5.92 -5.19
C TRP A 61 -8.00 5.57 -6.65
N GLY A 62 -7.61 6.47 -7.57
CA GLY A 62 -7.73 6.24 -9.01
C GLY A 62 -6.90 5.04 -9.45
N GLY A 63 -5.66 4.93 -8.97
CA GLY A 63 -4.82 3.77 -9.25
C GLY A 63 -5.36 2.46 -8.68
N MET A 64 -5.98 2.49 -7.49
CA MET A 64 -6.61 1.31 -6.89
C MET A 64 -7.78 0.80 -7.75
N VAL A 65 -8.67 1.72 -8.17
CA VAL A 65 -9.83 1.35 -9.00
C VAL A 65 -9.38 0.76 -10.34
N LEU A 66 -8.39 1.38 -10.99
CA LEU A 66 -7.84 0.87 -12.24
C LEU A 66 -7.18 -0.50 -12.06
N ALA A 67 -6.41 -0.69 -10.98
CA ALA A 67 -5.78 -1.97 -10.67
C ALA A 67 -6.80 -3.10 -10.48
N MET A 68 -7.88 -2.83 -9.73
CA MET A 68 -8.94 -3.81 -9.49
C MET A 68 -9.68 -4.18 -10.78
N ILE A 69 -9.97 -3.19 -11.63
CA ILE A 69 -10.57 -3.43 -12.94
C ILE A 69 -9.64 -4.27 -13.81
N THR A 70 -8.37 -3.89 -13.93
CA THR A 70 -7.37 -4.63 -14.72
C THR A 70 -7.22 -6.06 -14.21
N TRP A 71 -7.11 -6.26 -12.90
CA TRP A 71 -6.98 -7.59 -12.30
C TRP A 71 -8.15 -8.50 -12.71
N MET A 72 -9.40 -8.04 -12.56
CA MET A 72 -10.59 -8.80 -12.94
C MET A 72 -10.69 -9.03 -14.46
N VAL A 73 -10.41 -8.00 -15.26
CA VAL A 73 -10.49 -8.07 -16.73
C VAL A 73 -9.42 -9.03 -17.28
N VAL A 74 -8.18 -8.94 -16.81
CA VAL A 74 -7.09 -9.84 -17.24
C VAL A 74 -7.40 -11.28 -16.84
N THR A 75 -7.93 -11.51 -15.64
CA THR A 75 -8.39 -12.84 -15.23
C THR A 75 -9.46 -13.37 -16.19
N GLN A 76 -10.46 -12.55 -16.55
CA GLN A 76 -11.52 -12.96 -17.48
C GLN A 76 -10.99 -13.23 -18.89
N VAL A 77 -10.08 -12.40 -19.40
CA VAL A 77 -9.52 -12.54 -20.76
C VAL A 77 -8.60 -13.75 -20.87
N GLN A 78 -7.73 -13.99 -19.88
CA GLN A 78 -6.78 -15.10 -19.94
C GLN A 78 -7.38 -16.44 -19.52
N SER A 79 -8.26 -16.44 -18.51
CA SER A 79 -8.79 -17.69 -17.91
C SER A 79 -10.25 -17.96 -18.27
N GLY A 80 -10.94 -17.07 -18.99
CA GLY A 80 -12.32 -17.23 -19.44
C GLY A 80 -13.39 -17.16 -18.35
N SER A 81 -12.99 -17.15 -17.07
CA SER A 81 -13.89 -17.11 -15.91
C SER A 81 -13.19 -16.50 -14.69
N ILE A 82 -13.93 -15.70 -13.92
CA ILE A 82 -13.47 -15.13 -12.65
C ILE A 82 -13.79 -16.12 -11.53
N THR A 83 -12.79 -16.91 -11.15
CA THR A 83 -12.82 -17.82 -10.00
C THR A 83 -11.68 -17.49 -9.06
N VAL A 84 -11.75 -17.96 -7.80
CA VAL A 84 -10.71 -17.73 -6.79
C VAL A 84 -9.34 -18.23 -7.28
N ASP A 85 -9.30 -19.42 -7.89
CA ASP A 85 -8.08 -20.01 -8.44
C ASP A 85 -7.50 -19.16 -9.57
N ASN A 86 -8.36 -18.67 -10.48
CA ASN A 86 -7.93 -17.85 -11.61
C ASN A 86 -7.45 -16.47 -11.17
N LEU A 87 -8.10 -15.88 -10.14
CA LEU A 87 -7.68 -14.63 -9.51
C LEU A 87 -6.35 -14.76 -8.76
N GLY A 88 -6.00 -15.97 -8.32
CA GLY A 88 -4.75 -16.28 -7.64
C GLY A 88 -3.54 -16.50 -8.55
N LYS A 89 -3.74 -16.55 -9.87
CA LYS A 89 -2.65 -16.76 -10.83
C LYS A 89 -1.69 -15.58 -10.85
N LEU A 90 -0.42 -15.85 -11.14
CA LEU A 90 0.62 -14.83 -11.14
C LEU A 90 0.38 -13.76 -12.22
N GLU A 91 -0.06 -14.15 -13.42
CA GLU A 91 -0.25 -13.24 -14.56
C GLU A 91 -1.27 -12.12 -14.29
N PRO A 92 -2.52 -12.40 -13.84
CA PRO A 92 -3.47 -11.33 -13.54
C PRO A 92 -3.02 -10.48 -12.35
N ASN A 93 -2.41 -11.08 -11.31
CA ASN A 93 -1.89 -10.32 -10.18
C ASN A 93 -0.75 -9.40 -10.60
N LEU A 94 0.17 -9.85 -11.45
CA LEU A 94 1.25 -9.01 -11.97
C LEU A 94 0.69 -7.83 -12.76
N ALA A 95 -0.32 -8.06 -13.62
CA ALA A 95 -0.94 -7.01 -14.40
C ALA A 95 -1.65 -5.97 -13.51
N GLY A 96 -2.42 -6.42 -12.52
CA GLY A 96 -3.08 -5.54 -11.56
C GLY A 96 -2.09 -4.69 -10.76
N ASN A 97 -1.04 -5.32 -10.21
CA ASN A 97 0.02 -4.66 -9.45
C ASN A 97 0.75 -3.59 -10.27
N LEU A 98 1.12 -3.92 -11.51
CA LEU A 98 1.81 -2.99 -12.40
C LEU A 98 0.93 -1.78 -12.72
N VAL A 99 -0.35 -2.01 -13.03
CA VAL A 99 -1.30 -0.93 -13.26
C VAL A 99 -1.49 -0.09 -12.00
N ALA A 100 -1.55 -0.70 -10.81
CA ALA A 100 -1.68 0.03 -9.54
C ALA A 100 -0.57 1.08 -9.37
N ILE A 101 0.70 0.68 -9.56
CA ILE A 101 1.87 1.55 -9.36
C ILE A 101 1.97 2.59 -10.49
N LEU A 102 1.85 2.17 -11.74
CA LEU A 102 2.05 3.08 -12.88
C LEU A 102 0.93 4.11 -12.99
N SER A 103 -0.33 3.68 -12.88
CA SER A 103 -1.47 4.60 -13.01
C SER A 103 -1.56 5.57 -11.83
N SER A 104 -1.29 5.12 -10.60
CA SER A 104 -1.23 6.03 -9.44
C SER A 104 -0.13 7.07 -9.59
N GLY A 105 1.05 6.67 -10.06
CA GLY A 105 2.16 7.56 -10.35
C GLY A 105 1.83 8.61 -11.42
N ILE A 106 1.22 8.19 -12.53
CA ILE A 106 0.79 9.09 -13.61
C ILE A 106 -0.28 10.07 -13.12
N ILE A 107 -1.33 9.60 -12.47
CA ILE A 107 -2.43 10.45 -11.97
C ILE A 107 -1.88 11.46 -10.96
N CYS A 108 -1.09 11.00 -9.99
CA CYS A 108 -0.50 11.88 -8.99
C CYS A 108 0.40 12.94 -9.64
N SER A 109 1.19 12.57 -10.65
CA SER A 109 2.09 13.50 -11.35
C SER A 109 1.33 14.56 -12.14
N ILE A 110 0.31 14.15 -12.91
CA ILE A 110 -0.49 15.07 -13.73
C ILE A 110 -1.21 16.08 -12.84
N VAL A 111 -1.87 15.61 -11.78
CA VAL A 111 -2.64 16.50 -10.89
C VAL A 111 -1.72 17.41 -10.08
N SER A 112 -0.55 16.92 -9.64
CA SER A 112 0.43 17.74 -8.93
C SER A 112 1.03 18.82 -9.82
N LEU A 113 1.30 18.53 -11.09
CA LEU A 113 1.77 19.54 -12.05
C LEU A 113 0.69 20.58 -12.39
N ALA A 114 -0.58 20.18 -12.43
CA ALA A 114 -1.69 21.09 -12.71
C ALA A 114 -2.01 22.03 -11.53
N ALA A 115 -1.84 21.55 -10.29
CA ALA A 115 -2.12 22.31 -9.07
C ALA A 115 -1.00 22.12 -8.02
N PRO A 116 0.19 22.69 -8.26
CA PRO A 116 1.35 22.50 -7.40
C PRO A 116 1.18 23.19 -6.04
N GLN A 117 1.51 22.50 -4.95
CA GLN A 117 1.34 23.02 -3.58
C GLN A 117 2.57 23.74 -3.00
N ASN A 118 3.72 23.73 -3.69
CA ASN A 118 4.97 24.40 -3.28
C ASN A 118 5.29 24.24 -1.78
N TYR A 119 5.32 23.00 -1.30
CA TYR A 119 5.58 22.65 0.09
C TYR A 119 7.02 22.98 0.51
N ASP A 120 7.18 23.60 1.68
CA ASP A 120 8.48 23.83 2.31
C ASP A 120 8.79 22.67 3.28
N PHE A 121 9.82 21.88 2.96
CA PHE A 121 10.25 20.73 3.75
C PHE A 121 10.87 21.09 5.11
N LYS A 122 10.94 22.37 5.46
CA LYS A 122 11.48 22.83 6.74
C LYS A 122 10.82 22.14 7.95
N SER A 123 9.50 21.97 7.94
CA SER A 123 8.78 21.28 9.01
C SER A 123 9.08 19.78 9.10
N MET A 124 9.46 19.14 7.99
CA MET A 124 9.89 17.73 8.00
C MET A 124 11.25 17.57 8.71
N GLY A 125 12.13 18.57 8.61
CA GLY A 125 13.40 18.59 9.34
C GLY A 125 13.26 18.85 10.84
N GLU A 126 12.10 19.36 11.29
CA GLU A 126 11.78 19.61 12.70
C GLU A 126 11.12 18.40 13.38
N ILE A 127 10.89 17.29 12.66
CA ILE A 127 10.31 16.06 13.23
C ILE A 127 11.28 15.49 14.27
N GLN A 128 10.80 15.30 15.51
CA GLN A 128 11.57 14.73 16.60
C GLN A 128 12.10 13.33 16.21
N MET A 129 13.42 13.16 16.29
CA MET A 129 14.05 11.88 16.01
C MET A 129 13.75 10.91 17.14
N LEU A 130 13.65 9.62 16.82
CA LEU A 130 13.31 8.57 17.79
C LEU A 130 14.34 8.45 18.91
N GLU A 131 15.60 8.80 18.62
CA GLU A 131 16.71 8.85 19.57
C GLU A 131 16.51 9.94 20.65
N ASP A 132 15.75 11.00 20.33
CA ASP A 132 15.41 12.08 21.24
C ASP A 132 14.10 11.81 22.01
N ASP A 133 13.39 10.71 21.73
CA ASP A 133 12.15 10.32 22.43
C ASP A 133 12.42 9.32 23.56
N GLN A 134 12.72 9.83 24.76
CA GLN A 134 12.98 9.02 25.96
C GLN A 134 11.72 8.42 26.60
N ARG A 135 10.53 8.58 26.01
CA ARG A 135 9.29 8.06 26.60
C ARG A 135 9.22 6.54 26.44
N GLY A 136 9.33 5.83 27.56
CA GLY A 136 9.16 4.37 27.63
C GLY A 136 10.44 3.55 27.60
N LEU A 137 11.61 4.19 27.64
CA LEU A 137 12.91 3.54 27.80
C LEU A 137 13.25 3.48 29.29
N ALA A 138 13.52 2.29 29.81
CA ALA A 138 14.06 2.13 31.17
C ALA A 138 15.57 2.41 31.14
N GLU A 139 16.15 2.90 32.24
CA GLU A 139 17.62 3.12 32.33
C GLU A 139 18.43 1.84 31.98
N GLU A 140 17.83 0.66 32.14
CA GLU A 140 18.42 -0.63 31.79
C GLU A 140 18.67 -0.83 30.28
N ASP A 141 17.88 -0.18 29.42
CA ASP A 141 17.99 -0.26 27.95
C ASP A 141 19.19 0.55 27.40
N TYR A 142 19.80 1.41 28.24
CA TYR A 142 21.00 2.18 27.91
C TYR A 142 22.31 1.54 28.41
N SER A 143 22.22 0.40 29.12
CA SER A 143 23.43 -0.34 29.50
C SER A 143 23.91 -1.21 28.35
N ASP A 144 24.98 -0.77 27.69
CA ASP A 144 25.74 -1.61 26.76
C ASP A 144 26.19 -2.87 27.52
N LYS A 145 25.53 -4.01 27.27
CA LYS A 145 26.01 -5.32 27.70
C LYS A 145 27.15 -5.79 26.82
#